data_AF-A0A928I810-F1
#
_entry.id   AF-A0A928I810-F1
#
_cell.length_a   1.000
_cell.length_b   1.000
_cell.length_c   1.000
_cell.angle_alpha   90.00
_cell.angle_beta   90.00
_cell.angle_gamma   90.00
#
_symmetry.space_group_name_H-M   'P 1'
#
loop_
_entity.id
_entity.type
_entity.pdbx_description
1 polymer ?
#
loop_
_entity_poly.entity_id
_entity_poly.type
_entity_poly.pdbx_seq_one_letter_code
_entity_poly.pdbx_strand_id
1 'polypeptide(L)' 'MKTNWKRKLTSRKFWVALVGFITPLLLAFGVAESTATQVAGVIMSGASCIAYILGEGLVDAETASMISPDSIVK' A
#
# COMPACT_ATOMS: atom_id res chain seq x y z
N MET A 1 6.02 -21.19 7.29
CA MET A 1 5.56 -20.28 6.21
C MET A 1 5.61 -18.84 6.72
N LYS A 2 6.52 -18.00 6.21
CA LYS A 2 6.66 -16.61 6.64
C LYS A 2 5.59 -15.76 5.97
N THR A 3 4.70 -15.14 6.73
CA THR A 3 3.57 -14.41 6.19
C THR A 3 4.05 -13.13 5.50
N ASN A 4 4.00 -13.08 4.16
CA ASN A 4 4.43 -11.93 3.35
C ASN A 4 3.39 -10.79 3.38
N TRP A 5 3.23 -10.17 4.55
CA TRP A 5 2.28 -9.07 4.78
C TRP A 5 2.53 -7.86 3.90
N LYS A 6 3.80 -7.50 3.66
CA LYS A 6 4.20 -6.39 2.77
C LYS A 6 3.57 -6.53 1.39
N ARG A 7 3.65 -7.74 0.80
CA ARG A 7 3.09 -8.06 -0.52
C ARG A 7 1.56 -8.03 -0.56
N LYS A 8 0.90 -8.38 0.55
CA LYS A 8 -0.57 -8.31 0.65
C LYS A 8 -1.05 -6.87 0.78
N LEU A 9 -0.36 -6.05 1.57
CA LEU A 9 -0.71 -4.65 1.82
C LEU A 9 -0.39 -3.72 0.65
N THR A 10 0.52 -4.05 -0.25
CA THR A 10 0.75 -3.28 -1.49
C THR A 10 -0.08 -3.78 -2.68
N SER A 11 -0.86 -4.84 -2.51
CA SER A 11 -1.61 -5.41 -3.62
C SER A 11 -2.75 -4.47 -4.02
N ARG A 12 -2.77 -4.01 -5.27
CA ARG A 12 -3.89 -3.23 -5.83
C ARG A 12 -5.23 -3.94 -5.64
N LYS A 13 -5.24 -5.28 -5.73
CA LYS A 13 -6.42 -6.12 -5.54
C LYS A 13 -7.02 -5.99 -4.12
N PHE A 14 -6.17 -5.82 -3.10
CA PHE A 14 -6.62 -5.59 -1.73
C PHE A 14 -7.28 -4.21 -1.58
N TRP A 15 -6.66 -3.16 -2.10
CA TRP A 15 -7.18 -1.80 -2.00
C TRP A 15 -8.47 -1.59 -2.78
N VAL A 16 -8.58 -2.17 -3.98
CA VAL A 16 -9.81 -2.13 -4.77
C VAL A 16 -10.95 -2.88 -4.07
N ALA A 17 -10.67 -4.04 -3.46
CA ALA A 17 -11.67 -4.77 -2.68
C ALA A 17 -12.10 -3.99 -1.42
N LEU A 18 -11.16 -3.33 -0.74
CA LEU A 18 -11.44 -2.50 0.44
C LEU A 18 -12.34 -1.32 0.08
N VAL A 19 -12.02 -0.57 -0.99
CA VAL A 19 -12.85 0.53 -1.48
C VAL A 19 -14.21 0.02 -1.94
N GLY A 20 -14.24 -1.07 -2.71
CA GLY A 20 -15.48 -1.70 -3.17
C GLY A 20 -16.39 -2.21 -2.06
N PHE A 21 -15.85 -2.46 -0.86
CA PHE A 21 -16.61 -2.81 0.33
C PHE A 21 -17.09 -1.58 1.10
N ILE A 22 -16.21 -0.60 1.33
CA ILE A 22 -16.49 0.58 2.17
C ILE A 22 -17.45 1.56 1.47
N THR A 23 -17.29 1.77 0.16
CA THR A 23 -18.13 2.74 -0.58
C THR A 23 -19.63 2.41 -0.50
N PRO A 24 -20.11 1.20 -0.85
CA PRO A 24 -21.53 0.88 -0.72
C PRO A 24 -22.00 0.78 0.74
N LEU A 25 -21.10 0.42 1.67
CA LEU A 25 -21.41 0.42 3.10
C LEU A 25 -21.75 1.84 3.59
N LEU A 26 -20.98 2.86 3.20
CA LEU A 26 -21.26 4.25 3.53
C LEU A 26 -22.60 4.72 2.95
N LEU A 27 -22.87 4.36 1.70
CA LEU A 27 -24.15 4.66 1.06
C LEU A 27 -25.33 4.01 1.81
N ALA A 28 -25.16 2.76 2.28
CA ALA A 28 -26.18 2.05 3.05
C ALA A 28 -26.49 2.70 4.40
N PHE A 29 -25.52 3.39 5.01
CA PHE A 29 -25.71 4.18 6.23
C PHE A 29 -26.29 5.59 5.97
N GLY A 30 -26.62 5.93 4.73
CA GLY A 30 -27.21 7.23 4.38
C GLY A 30 -26.19 8.36 4.24
N VAL A 31 -24.89 8.04 4.10
CA VAL A 31 -23.85 9.03 3.82
C VAL A 31 -24.00 9.53 2.37
N ALA A 32 -23.81 10.83 2.16
CA ALA A 32 -23.85 11.43 0.83
C ALA A 32 -22.80 10.82 -0.12
N GLU A 33 -23.16 10.65 -1.39
CA GLU A 33 -22.28 10.07 -2.42
C GLU A 33 -20.97 10.85 -2.60
N SER A 34 -21.03 12.17 -2.47
CA SER A 34 -19.84 13.04 -2.51
C SER A 34 -18.86 12.71 -1.40
N THR A 35 -19.36 12.49 -0.17
CA THR A 35 -18.55 12.08 0.98
C THR A 35 -18.04 10.65 0.82
N ALA A 36 -18.86 9.71 0.34
CA ALA A 36 -18.40 8.34 0.07
C ALA A 36 -17.27 8.30 -0.97
N THR A 37 -17.37 9.12 -2.01
CA THR A 37 -16.32 9.29 -3.03
C THR A 37 -15.05 9.89 -2.43
N GLN A 38 -15.17 10.90 -1.55
CA GLN A 38 -14.03 11.45 -0.83
C GLN A 38 -13.34 10.40 0.04
N VAL A 39 -14.11 9.58 0.78
CA VAL A 39 -13.55 8.49 1.60
C VAL A 39 -12.79 7.48 0.74
N ALA A 40 -13.34 7.09 -0.42
CA ALA A 40 -12.63 6.24 -1.39
C ALA A 40 -11.31 6.88 -1.86
N GLY A 41 -11.32 8.19 -2.15
CA GLY A 41 -10.12 8.96 -2.50
C GLY A 41 -9.06 8.97 -1.39
N VAL A 42 -9.47 9.17 -0.13
CA VAL A 42 -8.58 9.13 1.03
C VAL A 42 -7.95 7.75 1.21
N ILE A 43 -8.72 6.68 1.04
CA ILE A 43 -8.21 5.30 1.10
C ILE A 43 -7.12 5.07 0.03
N MET A 44 -7.35 5.55 -1.20
CA MET A 44 -6.38 5.42 -2.29
C MET A 44 -5.14 6.29 -2.10
N SER A 45 -5.28 7.46 -1.49
CA SER A 45 -4.14 8.29 -1.08
C SER A 45 -3.29 7.58 -0.03
N GLY A 46 -3.92 6.97 0.99
CA GLY A 46 -3.23 6.14 1.99
C GLY A 46 -2.54 4.93 1.38
N ALA A 47 -3.16 4.27 0.42
CA ALA A 47 -2.56 3.16 -0.33
C ALA A 47 -1.27 3.58 -1.06
N SER A 48 -1.28 4.78 -1.66
CA SER A 48 -0.14 5.34 -2.38
C SER A 48 1.03 5.65 -1.44
N CYS A 49 0.74 6.21 -0.25
CA CYS A 49 1.75 6.46 0.78
C CYS A 49 2.42 5.16 1.25
N ILE A 50 1.64 4.13 1.54
CA ILE A 50 2.16 2.81 1.97
C ILE A 50 3.01 2.17 0.86
N ALA A 51 2.55 2.26 -0.39
CA ALA A 51 3.30 1.73 -1.53
C ALA A 51 4.65 2.44 -1.73
N TYR A 52 4.69 3.75 -1.52
CA TYR A 52 5.92 4.56 -1.60
C TYR A 52 6.93 4.15 -0.53
N ILE A 53 6.52 4.09 0.75
CA ILE A 53 7.39 3.71 1.88
C ILE A 53 7.96 2.30 1.67
N LEU A 54 7.14 1.36 1.18
CA LEU A 54 7.59 0.00 0.90
C LEU A 54 8.49 -0.07 -0.34
N GLY A 55 8.33 0.84 -1.31
CA GLY A 55 9.22 0.99 -2.46
C GLY A 55 10.59 1.51 -2.04
N GLU A 56 10.65 2.60 -1.27
CA GLU A 56 11.91 3.14 -0.73
C GLU A 56 12.62 2.10 0.15
N GLY A 57 11.90 1.41 1.03
CA GLY A 57 12.51 0.38 1.87
C GLY A 57 13.06 -0.84 1.11
N LEU A 58 12.63 -1.09 -0.13
CA LEU A 58 13.24 -2.09 -1.01
C LEU A 58 14.52 -1.55 -1.66
N VAL A 59 14.49 -0.31 -2.15
CA VAL A 59 15.64 0.37 -2.75
C VAL A 59 16.78 0.56 -1.73
N ASP A 60 16.45 0.90 -0.49
CA ASP A 60 17.43 1.01 0.61
C ASP A 60 18.05 -0.33 0.97
N ALA A 61 17.27 -1.42 0.94
CA ALA A 61 17.79 -2.76 1.21
C ALA A 61 18.76 -3.22 0.12
N GLU A 62 18.47 -2.92 -1.15
CA GLU A 62 19.38 -3.19 -2.27
C GLU A 62 20.64 -2.33 -2.16
N THR A 63 20.51 -1.04 -1.86
CA THR A 63 21.64 -0.13 -1.69
C THR A 63 22.56 -0.57 -0.53
N ALA A 64 21.99 -0.93 0.61
CA ALA A 64 22.76 -1.47 1.74
C ALA A 64 23.49 -2.78 1.39
N SER A 65 22.89 -3.62 0.54
CA SER A 65 23.55 -4.84 0.06
C SER A 65 24.74 -4.57 -0.87
N MET A 66 24.65 -3.52 -1.71
CA MET A 66 25.72 -3.13 -2.63
C MET A 66 26.90 -2.45 -1.94
N ILE A 67 26.66 -1.75 -0.83
CA ILE A 67 27.68 -1.06 -0.04
C ILE A 67 28.40 -2.03 0.95
N SER A 68 27.96 -3.29 1.05
CA SER A 68 28.66 -4.29 1.87
C SER A 68 30.11 -4.50 1.36
N PRO A 69 31.15 -4.35 2.21
CA PRO A 69 32.56 -4.38 1.80
C PRO A 69 33.04 -5.66 1.09
N ASP A 70 32.27 -6.75 1.12
CA ASP A 70 32.63 -8.06 0.55
C ASP A 70 32.65 -8.11 -1.00
N SER A 71 32.18 -7.07 -1.69
CA SER A 71 32.23 -6.96 -3.16
C SER A 71 33.46 -6.24 -3.71
N ILE A 72 34.22 -5.53 -2.86
CA ILE A 72 35.41 -4.77 -3.24
C ILE A 72 36.70 -5.61 -3.11
N VAL A 73 36.64 -6.79 -2.48
CA VAL A 73 37.79 -7.65 -2.18
C VAL A 73 37.82 -8.94 -3.04
N LYS A 74 37.12 -8.97 -4.18
CA LYS A 74 37.25 -10.07 -5.16
C LYS A 74 37.78 -9.59 -6.50
#